data_AF-A0A2V8X0E1-F1
#
_entry.id   AF-A0A2V8X0E1-F1
#
_cell.length_a   1.000
_cell.length_b   1.000
_cell.length_c   1.000
_cell.angle_alpha   90.00
_cell.angle_beta   90.00
_cell.angle_gamma   90.00
#
_symmetry.space_group_name_H-M   'P 1'
#
loop_
_entity.id
_entity.type
_entity.pdbx_description
1 polymer ?
#
loop_
_entity_poly.entity_id
_entity_poly.type
_entity_poly.pdbx_seq_one_letter_code
_entity_poly.pdbx_strand_id
1 'polypeptide(L)'
;MNLIGVTKGKNAPLTGSDRHTIFVPLYSKPGTPLDTDPAPGADIWLTQGPFAVCDGNAFDAAYDCSGNQIAKQGAVFQLPCNTNITTATNTTLVPCTLGDTASYNVWARALGKPGGYSTLTTCATDPTGVMVCSTNKAMFVRMKPNKFTNVTDALTSLVDTNTLQTVALFQGGFLNFFWDYDNYGNKLLQLRFYLN
;
A
#
# COMPACT_ATOMS: atom_id res chain seq x y z
N MET A 1 1.69 8.56 7.79
CA MET A 1 0.68 8.90 6.77
C MET A 1 -0.73 8.53 7.27
N ASN A 2 -1.76 9.20 6.77
CA ASN A 2 -3.17 8.86 6.97
C ASN A 2 -3.80 8.45 5.63
N LEU A 3 -4.58 7.37 5.61
CA LEU A 3 -5.49 7.04 4.51
C LEU A 3 -6.90 7.45 4.94
N ILE A 4 -7.52 8.35 4.19
CA ILE A 4 -8.83 8.93 4.52
C ILE A 4 -9.86 8.45 3.49
N GLY A 5 -10.80 7.62 3.96
CA GLY A 5 -11.94 7.16 3.18
C GLY A 5 -12.93 8.29 2.92
N VAL A 6 -13.20 8.61 1.65
CA VAL A 6 -14.15 9.64 1.21
C VAL A 6 -15.19 9.08 0.24
N THR A 7 -16.41 9.60 0.31
CA THR A 7 -17.51 9.21 -0.59
C THR A 7 -17.48 9.93 -1.93
N LYS A 8 -16.71 11.01 -2.03
CA LYS A 8 -16.47 11.79 -3.25
C LYS A 8 -14.98 12.04 -3.37
N GLY A 9 -14.43 11.74 -4.54
CA GLY A 9 -13.03 11.99 -4.86
C GLY A 9 -12.65 13.46 -4.74
N LYS A 10 -11.34 13.73 -4.72
CA LYS A 10 -10.81 15.10 -4.74
C LYS A 10 -10.62 15.53 -6.19
N ASN A 11 -11.00 16.77 -6.49
CA ASN A 11 -10.81 17.36 -7.83
C ASN A 11 -9.42 18.00 -8.00
N ALA A 12 -8.75 18.32 -6.88
CA ALA A 12 -7.38 18.83 -6.93
C ALA A 12 -6.43 17.63 -7.16
N PRO A 13 -5.35 17.77 -7.94
CA PRO A 13 -4.42 16.66 -8.22
C PRO A 13 -3.74 16.06 -6.99
N LEU A 14 -3.46 16.89 -5.98
CA LEU A 14 -2.77 16.49 -4.75
C LEU A 14 -1.35 15.90 -4.87
N THR A 15 -0.66 16.13 -5.99
CA THR A 15 0.71 15.68 -6.31
C THR A 15 1.86 16.44 -5.61
N GLY A 16 1.57 17.19 -4.54
CA GLY A 16 2.56 17.97 -3.80
C GLY A 16 3.07 17.22 -2.56
N SER A 17 4.39 17.22 -2.34
CA SER A 17 5.11 16.38 -1.34
C SER A 17 4.84 16.70 0.13
N ASP A 18 4.23 17.84 0.47
CA ASP A 18 4.11 18.31 1.88
C ASP A 18 2.98 17.63 2.66
N ARG A 19 2.33 16.62 2.09
CA ARG A 19 1.17 15.98 2.69
C ARG A 19 1.55 14.65 3.32
N HIS A 20 0.96 14.38 4.48
CA HIS A 20 1.03 13.06 5.13
C HIS A 20 -0.29 12.30 4.98
N THR A 21 -1.02 12.52 3.89
CA THR A 21 -2.41 12.07 3.72
C THR A 21 -2.69 11.64 2.28
N ILE A 22 -3.32 10.48 2.12
CA ILE A 22 -3.91 10.01 0.87
C ILE A 22 -5.43 9.92 1.05
N PHE A 23 -6.19 10.34 0.03
CA PHE A 23 -7.63 10.17 -0.04
C PHE A 23 -7.97 8.98 -0.91
N VAL A 24 -8.78 8.09 -0.34
CA VAL A 24 -9.19 6.81 -0.93
C VAL A 24 -10.72 6.70 -0.88
N PRO A 25 -11.37 5.90 -1.74
CA PRO A 25 -12.78 5.55 -1.64
C PRO A 25 -13.13 5.06 -0.25
N LEU A 26 -14.26 5.50 0.27
CA LEU A 26 -14.80 4.99 1.54
C LEU A 26 -15.35 3.57 1.39
N TYR A 27 -15.82 3.23 0.20
CA TYR A 27 -16.40 1.93 -0.14
C TYR A 27 -15.86 1.47 -1.49
N SER A 28 -15.10 0.38 -1.49
CA SER A 28 -14.98 -0.56 -2.61
C SER A 28 -16.33 -1.29 -2.69
N LYS A 29 -17.05 -1.21 -3.81
CA LYS A 29 -18.52 -1.44 -3.83
C LYS A 29 -18.90 -2.56 -4.82
N PRO A 30 -19.32 -3.76 -4.36
CA PRO A 30 -19.62 -4.89 -5.25
C PRO A 30 -20.73 -4.54 -6.26
N GLY A 31 -20.47 -4.74 -7.55
CA GLY A 31 -21.49 -4.58 -8.61
C GLY A 31 -21.73 -3.14 -9.10
N THR A 32 -20.83 -2.21 -8.80
CA THR A 32 -20.64 -0.97 -9.58
C THR A 32 -19.26 -1.01 -10.24
N PRO A 33 -18.98 -0.26 -11.32
CA PRO A 33 -17.72 -0.34 -12.07
C PRO A 33 -16.43 -0.03 -11.27
N LEU A 34 -16.55 0.17 -9.95
CA LEU A 34 -15.44 0.32 -9.02
C LEU A 34 -15.08 -0.99 -8.31
N ASP A 35 -15.72 -2.12 -8.64
CA ASP A 35 -15.50 -3.39 -7.94
C ASP A 35 -15.88 -4.62 -8.80
N THR A 36 -15.18 -4.76 -9.92
CA THR A 36 -14.88 -6.05 -10.56
C THR A 36 -13.58 -5.90 -11.36
N ASP A 37 -12.41 -5.76 -10.74
CA ASP A 37 -11.16 -6.18 -11.41
C ASP A 37 -9.92 -6.16 -10.48
N PRO A 38 -8.87 -6.91 -10.85
CA PRO A 38 -7.49 -6.74 -10.45
C PRO A 38 -6.89 -5.48 -11.10
N ALA A 39 -7.33 -4.29 -10.63
CA ALA A 39 -7.06 -2.90 -11.04
C ALA A 39 -8.23 -2.17 -11.76
N PRO A 40 -9.27 -1.76 -10.98
CA PRO A 40 -9.82 -0.40 -11.03
C PRO A 40 -10.30 -0.03 -9.61
N GLY A 41 -9.32 0.13 -8.72
CA GLY A 41 -9.49 0.57 -7.34
C GLY A 41 -8.61 1.79 -7.05
N ALA A 42 -8.65 2.27 -5.83
CA ALA A 42 -7.75 3.31 -5.35
C ALA A 42 -6.44 2.70 -4.88
N ASP A 43 -5.70 2.13 -5.84
CA ASP A 43 -4.40 1.55 -5.58
C ASP A 43 -3.45 2.63 -5.05
N ILE A 44 -2.59 2.22 -4.12
CA ILE A 44 -1.51 3.06 -3.63
C ILE A 44 -0.22 2.51 -4.22
N TRP A 45 0.22 3.08 -5.33
CA TRP A 45 1.44 2.70 -6.00
C TRP A 45 2.66 3.01 -5.13
N LEU A 46 3.65 2.13 -5.17
CA LEU A 46 4.86 2.22 -4.37
C LEU A 46 6.04 2.55 -5.26
N THR A 47 6.76 3.60 -4.88
CA THR A 47 8.06 3.94 -5.47
C THR A 47 9.16 3.83 -4.42
N GLN A 48 10.37 3.52 -4.89
CA GLN A 48 11.53 3.42 -4.00
C GLN A 48 12.11 4.81 -3.70
N GLY A 49 12.32 5.12 -2.42
CA GLY A 49 12.99 6.36 -2.00
C GLY A 49 12.62 6.79 -0.57
N PRO A 50 12.95 8.01 -0.13
CA PRO A 50 12.54 8.52 1.18
C PRO A 50 11.02 8.49 1.39
N PHE A 51 10.58 8.31 2.64
CA PHE A 51 9.15 8.30 2.99
C PHE A 51 8.46 9.59 2.55
N ALA A 52 7.57 9.50 1.56
CA ALA A 52 6.84 10.65 1.04
C ALA A 52 5.49 10.23 0.44
N VAL A 53 4.47 11.07 0.61
CA VAL A 53 3.27 10.97 -0.23
C VAL A 53 3.56 11.77 -1.48
N CYS A 54 3.79 11.08 -2.60
CA CYS A 54 4.02 11.74 -3.89
C CYS A 54 2.70 12.20 -4.49
N ASP A 55 1.67 11.37 -4.36
CA ASP A 55 0.32 11.66 -4.83
C ASP A 55 -0.70 11.27 -3.76
N GLY A 56 -1.44 12.27 -3.29
CA GLY A 56 -2.45 12.12 -2.25
C GLY A 56 -3.85 11.79 -2.77
N ASN A 57 -4.06 11.64 -4.08
CA ASN A 57 -5.39 11.44 -4.67
C ASN A 57 -5.48 10.10 -5.38
N ALA A 58 -6.35 9.21 -4.90
CA ALA A 58 -6.52 7.90 -5.52
C ALA A 58 -7.64 7.86 -6.59
N PHE A 59 -8.14 9.03 -7.01
CA PHE A 59 -9.29 9.18 -7.90
C PHE A 59 -8.94 9.73 -9.29
N ASP A 60 -7.67 10.03 -9.52
CA ASP A 60 -7.09 10.54 -10.77
C ASP A 60 -5.78 9.79 -11.06
N ALA A 61 -5.11 10.20 -12.15
CA ALA A 61 -3.86 9.59 -12.60
C ALA A 61 -2.78 9.69 -11.53
N ALA A 62 -2.03 8.60 -11.34
CA ALA A 62 -1.03 8.49 -10.29
C ALA A 62 0.32 9.07 -10.75
N TYR A 63 0.87 10.02 -9.98
CA TYR A 63 2.17 10.63 -10.27
C TYR A 63 3.24 10.31 -9.22
N ASP A 64 4.44 9.94 -9.66
CA ASP A 64 5.59 9.75 -8.77
C ASP A 64 6.10 11.09 -8.19
N CYS A 65 7.05 11.02 -7.26
CA CYS A 65 7.63 12.20 -6.62
C CYS A 65 8.46 13.08 -7.59
N SER A 66 8.72 12.61 -8.81
CA SER A 66 9.36 13.39 -9.88
C SER A 66 8.35 14.01 -10.85
N GLY A 67 7.04 13.76 -10.65
CA GLY A 67 5.96 14.26 -11.49
C GLY A 67 5.70 13.42 -12.75
N ASN A 68 6.25 12.20 -12.84
CA ASN A 68 5.95 11.29 -13.95
C ASN A 68 4.66 10.53 -13.65
N GLN A 69 3.79 10.40 -14.65
CA GLN A 69 2.61 9.55 -14.52
C GLN A 69 3.05 8.07 -14.54
N ILE A 70 2.71 7.32 -13.49
CA ILE A 70 3.06 5.89 -13.36
C ILE A 70 1.86 4.96 -13.50
N ALA A 71 0.64 5.48 -13.36
CA ALA A 71 -0.58 4.73 -13.60
C ALA A 71 -1.72 5.62 -14.09
N LYS A 72 -2.73 4.97 -14.69
CA LYS A 72 -3.95 5.66 -15.17
C LYS A 72 -4.82 6.17 -14.03
N GLN A 73 -4.75 5.52 -12.87
CA GLN A 73 -5.45 5.92 -11.67
C GLN A 73 -4.70 5.43 -10.41
N GLY A 74 -4.75 6.19 -9.32
CA GLY A 74 -4.28 5.78 -8.01
C GLY A 74 -3.46 6.84 -7.30
N ALA A 75 -3.18 6.60 -6.03
CA ALA A 75 -2.28 7.44 -5.25
C ALA A 75 -0.85 6.87 -5.29
N VAL A 76 0.13 7.62 -4.80
CA VAL A 76 1.53 7.19 -4.80
C VAL A 76 2.19 7.48 -3.46
N PHE A 77 2.78 6.44 -2.87
CA PHE A 77 3.59 6.53 -1.67
C PHE A 77 5.01 6.01 -1.93
N GLN A 78 6.00 6.83 -1.59
CA GLN A 78 7.40 6.48 -1.69
C GLN A 78 7.93 5.97 -0.36
N LEU A 79 8.72 4.90 -0.40
CA LEU A 79 9.35 4.29 0.77
C LEU A 79 10.62 3.53 0.37
N PRO A 80 11.63 3.43 1.25
CA PRO A 80 12.84 2.68 0.94
C PRO A 80 12.54 1.16 0.99
N CYS A 81 13.37 0.36 0.34
CA CYS A 81 13.31 -1.09 0.52
C CYS A 81 13.61 -1.44 1.98
N ASN A 82 12.72 -2.19 2.63
CA ASN A 82 12.84 -2.50 4.06
C ASN A 82 13.79 -3.68 4.30
N THR A 83 14.87 -3.43 5.04
CA THR A 83 15.82 -4.48 5.46
C THR A 83 15.40 -5.20 6.74
N ASN A 84 14.35 -4.71 7.41
CA ASN A 84 13.78 -5.31 8.62
C ASN A 84 12.47 -6.04 8.29
N ILE A 85 12.58 -7.10 7.50
CA ILE A 85 11.47 -8.00 7.16
C ILE A 85 11.76 -9.41 7.64
N THR A 86 10.72 -10.09 8.09
CA THR A 86 10.79 -11.50 8.52
C THR A 86 10.47 -12.41 7.34
N THR A 87 11.26 -13.47 7.15
CA THR A 87 10.95 -14.52 6.17
C THR A 87 9.68 -15.26 6.59
N ALA A 88 8.67 -15.32 5.72
CA ALA A 88 7.47 -16.10 5.97
C ALA A 88 7.80 -17.61 6.05
N THR A 89 7.04 -18.35 6.84
CA THR A 89 7.23 -19.80 7.01
C THR A 89 7.19 -20.52 5.66
N ASN A 90 8.12 -21.47 5.45
CA ASN A 90 8.26 -22.25 4.21
C ASN A 90 8.55 -21.40 2.95
N THR A 91 9.15 -20.22 3.10
CA THR A 91 9.61 -19.41 1.98
C THR A 91 11.10 -19.07 2.10
N THR A 92 11.70 -18.65 0.98
CA THR A 92 13.06 -18.10 0.93
C THR A 92 13.01 -16.59 0.81
N LEU A 93 13.84 -15.88 1.59
CA LEU A 93 13.91 -14.43 1.54
C LEU A 93 14.66 -13.95 0.29
N VAL A 94 14.06 -13.03 -0.46
CA VAL A 94 14.73 -12.21 -1.46
C VAL A 94 14.92 -10.81 -0.87
N PRO A 95 16.13 -10.47 -0.37
CA PRO A 95 16.39 -9.26 0.38
C PRO A 95 16.56 -8.04 -0.53
N CYS A 96 16.62 -6.84 0.08
CA CYS A 96 17.02 -5.62 -0.60
C CYS A 96 18.46 -5.73 -1.13
N THR A 97 18.64 -5.60 -2.45
CA THR A 97 19.96 -5.64 -3.09
C THR A 97 20.31 -4.38 -3.88
N LEU A 98 19.32 -3.55 -4.21
CA LEU A 98 19.46 -2.37 -5.06
C LEU A 98 18.59 -1.20 -4.58
N GLY A 99 19.03 0.02 -4.90
CA GLY A 99 18.33 1.28 -4.63
C GLY A 99 18.34 1.70 -3.16
N ASP A 100 17.47 2.64 -2.81
CA ASP A 100 17.36 3.15 -1.43
C ASP A 100 16.84 2.07 -0.47
N THR A 101 17.54 1.89 0.65
CA THR A 101 17.21 0.90 1.67
C THR A 101 17.17 1.54 3.06
N ALA A 102 16.35 0.99 3.95
CA ALA A 102 16.35 1.35 5.37
C ALA A 102 15.81 0.19 6.21
N SER A 103 16.21 0.14 7.47
CA SER A 103 15.62 -0.76 8.47
C SER A 103 14.51 -0.01 9.21
N TYR A 104 13.26 -0.47 9.12
CA TYR A 104 12.15 0.21 9.78
C TYR A 104 11.00 -0.72 10.17
N ASN A 105 10.13 -0.23 11.06
CA ASN A 105 8.84 -0.83 11.37
C ASN A 105 7.68 0.00 10.86
N VAL A 106 6.62 -0.69 10.45
CA VAL A 106 5.32 -0.09 10.09
C VAL A 106 4.27 -0.47 11.12
N TRP A 107 3.62 0.54 11.67
CA TRP A 107 2.56 0.39 12.67
C TRP A 107 1.29 1.04 12.18
N ALA A 108 0.16 0.34 12.35
CA ALA A 108 -1.11 0.76 11.82
C ALA A 108 -2.25 0.71 12.84
N ARG A 109 -3.24 1.60 12.70
CA ARG A 109 -4.51 1.52 13.43
C ARG A 109 -5.66 2.16 12.67
N ALA A 110 -6.86 1.59 12.80
CA ALA A 110 -8.08 2.19 12.31
C ALA A 110 -8.69 3.18 13.33
N LEU A 111 -9.15 4.32 12.85
CA LEU A 111 -9.82 5.39 13.60
C LEU A 111 -11.18 5.74 12.97
N GLY A 112 -11.93 6.61 13.65
CA GLY A 112 -13.27 7.05 13.20
C GLY A 112 -14.41 6.32 13.88
N LYS A 113 -15.56 6.23 13.23
CA LYS A 113 -16.75 5.53 13.74
C LYS A 113 -16.59 4.01 13.52
N PRO A 114 -16.84 3.14 14.51
CA PRO A 114 -16.91 1.69 14.32
C PRO A 114 -17.93 1.27 13.26
N GLY A 115 -17.73 0.09 12.67
CA GLY A 115 -18.68 -0.54 11.73
C GLY A 115 -18.18 -0.68 10.30
N GLY A 116 -16.94 -0.27 10.02
CA GLY A 116 -16.23 -0.56 8.78
C GLY A 116 -14.96 -1.35 9.02
N TYR A 117 -14.37 -1.83 7.93
CA TYR A 117 -13.06 -2.48 7.92
C TYR A 117 -12.33 -2.14 6.62
N SER A 118 -11.04 -2.45 6.55
CA SER A 118 -10.26 -2.32 5.31
C SER A 118 -9.11 -3.32 5.30
N THR A 119 -8.65 -3.68 4.11
CA THR A 119 -7.46 -4.52 3.90
C THR A 119 -6.42 -3.76 3.10
N LEU A 120 -5.14 -4.02 3.40
CA LEU A 120 -4.02 -3.66 2.53
C LEU A 120 -3.30 -4.95 2.15
N THR A 121 -3.20 -5.21 0.85
CA THR A 121 -2.45 -6.34 0.29
C THR A 121 -1.33 -5.80 -0.59
N THR A 122 -0.09 -6.24 -0.35
CA THR A 122 1.03 -5.88 -1.24
C THR A 122 0.94 -6.70 -2.52
N CYS A 123 0.93 -6.03 -3.67
CA CYS A 123 0.89 -6.64 -4.98
C CYS A 123 1.99 -6.06 -5.88
N ALA A 124 2.33 -6.79 -6.94
CA ALA A 124 3.28 -6.38 -7.96
C ALA A 124 2.97 -7.08 -9.29
N THR A 125 3.67 -6.71 -10.35
CA THR A 125 3.67 -7.41 -11.63
C THR A 125 4.95 -8.24 -11.77
N ASP A 126 4.84 -9.50 -12.15
CA ASP A 126 6.00 -10.33 -12.44
C ASP A 126 6.66 -9.93 -13.79
N PRO A 127 7.86 -10.47 -14.12
CA PRO A 127 8.54 -10.15 -15.39
C PRO A 127 7.75 -10.51 -16.66
N THR A 128 6.70 -11.33 -16.56
CA THR A 128 5.85 -11.73 -17.67
C THR A 128 4.64 -10.80 -17.85
N GLY A 129 4.44 -9.84 -16.95
CA GLY A 129 3.31 -8.92 -16.97
C GLY A 129 2.11 -9.38 -16.15
N VAL A 130 2.23 -10.47 -15.38
CA VAL A 130 1.13 -11.02 -14.59
C VAL A 130 1.14 -10.42 -13.19
N MET A 131 -0.02 -10.00 -12.71
CA MET A 131 -0.18 -9.51 -11.35
C MET A 131 -0.04 -10.66 -10.34
N VAL A 132 0.76 -10.43 -9.31
CA VAL A 132 0.94 -11.31 -8.16
C VAL A 132 0.67 -10.51 -6.88
N CYS A 133 -0.24 -11.01 -6.06
CA CYS A 133 -0.57 -10.41 -4.77
C CYS A 133 -0.11 -11.31 -3.62
N SER A 134 0.37 -10.66 -2.56
CA SER A 134 0.86 -11.31 -1.35
C SER A 134 -0.24 -12.13 -0.68
N THR A 135 0.11 -13.31 -0.20
CA THR A 135 -0.77 -14.06 0.71
C THR A 135 -0.79 -13.48 2.13
N ASN A 136 0.22 -12.66 2.47
CA ASN A 136 0.25 -11.90 3.71
C ASN A 136 -0.38 -10.52 3.50
N LYS A 137 -1.49 -10.26 4.19
CA LYS A 137 -2.25 -9.00 4.12
C LYS A 137 -2.53 -8.44 5.50
N ALA A 138 -2.67 -7.12 5.59
CA ALA A 138 -3.03 -6.45 6.82
C ALA A 138 -4.53 -6.09 6.82
N MET A 139 -5.25 -6.55 7.85
CA MET A 139 -6.66 -6.22 8.05
C MET A 139 -6.82 -5.21 9.18
N PHE A 140 -7.65 -4.19 8.94
CA PHE A 140 -7.84 -3.08 9.88
C PHE A 140 -9.30 -2.95 10.27
N VAL A 141 -9.56 -3.14 11.56
CA VAL A 141 -10.85 -2.89 12.19
C VAL A 141 -10.62 -1.99 13.39
N ARG A 142 -11.54 -1.04 13.64
CA ARG A 142 -11.44 -0.19 14.84
C ARG A 142 -11.72 -1.01 16.09
N MET A 143 -10.67 -1.32 16.85
CA MET A 143 -10.75 -2.06 18.12
C MET A 143 -10.80 -1.13 19.35
N LYS A 144 -11.22 -1.69 20.50
CA LYS A 144 -11.11 -1.05 21.82
C LYS A 144 -10.28 -1.96 22.75
N PRO A 145 -9.15 -1.50 23.33
CA PRO A 145 -8.53 -0.19 23.13
C PRO A 145 -7.97 -0.01 21.71
N ASN A 146 -7.94 1.24 21.22
CA ASN A 146 -7.43 1.53 19.89
C ASN A 146 -5.91 1.63 19.89
N LYS A 147 -5.25 0.48 19.80
CA LYS A 147 -3.78 0.35 19.77
C LYS A 147 -3.28 0.22 18.34
N PHE A 148 -2.03 0.63 18.16
CA PHE A 148 -1.29 0.32 16.94
C PHE A 148 -0.92 -1.16 16.92
N THR A 149 -1.00 -1.77 15.75
CA THR A 149 -0.54 -3.12 15.45
C THR A 149 0.64 -3.05 14.51
N ASN A 150 1.64 -3.90 14.72
CA ASN A 150 2.77 -4.03 13.80
C ASN A 150 2.27 -4.72 12.52
N VAL A 151 2.50 -4.08 11.37
CA VAL A 151 2.13 -4.57 10.04
C VAL A 151 3.31 -4.52 9.07
N THR A 152 4.53 -4.48 9.61
CA THR A 152 5.78 -4.33 8.83
C THR A 152 5.83 -5.35 7.69
N ASP A 153 5.82 -6.65 8.01
CA ASP A 153 5.97 -7.70 7.00
C ASP A 153 4.85 -7.68 5.94
N ALA A 154 3.60 -7.40 6.33
CA ALA A 154 2.48 -7.38 5.41
C ALA A 154 2.54 -6.23 4.40
N LEU A 155 3.09 -5.08 4.79
CA LEU A 155 3.13 -3.88 3.94
C LEU A 155 4.48 -3.65 3.25
N THR A 156 5.54 -4.35 3.68
CA THR A 156 6.89 -4.18 3.13
C THR A 156 7.48 -5.46 2.53
N SER A 157 6.65 -6.45 2.24
CA SER A 157 7.05 -7.66 1.50
C SER A 157 5.91 -8.23 0.67
N LEU A 158 6.27 -8.98 -0.37
CA LEU A 158 5.40 -9.83 -1.18
C LEU A 158 5.67 -11.29 -0.82
N VAL A 159 4.67 -12.00 -0.28
CA VAL A 159 4.76 -13.45 -0.03
C VAL A 159 4.13 -14.18 -1.20
N ASP A 160 4.96 -14.63 -2.14
CA ASP A 160 4.56 -15.38 -3.32
C ASP A 160 4.65 -16.88 -3.08
N THR A 161 3.48 -17.53 -3.02
CA THR A 161 3.34 -18.96 -2.80
C THR A 161 3.62 -19.82 -4.03
N ASN A 162 3.64 -19.22 -5.23
CA ASN A 162 3.97 -19.97 -6.45
C ASN A 162 5.47 -20.23 -6.53
N THR A 163 6.28 -19.23 -6.14
CA THR A 163 7.75 -19.33 -6.12
C THR A 163 8.31 -19.69 -4.74
N LEU A 164 7.47 -19.74 -3.71
CA LEU A 164 7.85 -19.96 -2.31
C LEU A 164 8.88 -18.90 -1.82
N GLN A 165 8.62 -17.64 -2.13
CA GLN A 165 9.50 -16.52 -1.80
C GLN A 165 8.80 -15.49 -0.89
N THR A 166 9.56 -14.93 0.05
CA THR A 166 9.26 -13.64 0.69
C THR A 166 10.14 -12.59 0.03
N VAL A 167 9.56 -11.71 -0.76
CA VAL A 167 10.30 -10.73 -1.58
C VAL A 167 10.18 -9.35 -0.94
N ALA A 168 11.32 -8.73 -0.61
CA ALA A 168 11.33 -7.32 -0.21
C ALA A 168 10.79 -6.44 -1.34
N LEU A 169 10.15 -5.31 -1.00
CA LEU A 169 9.68 -4.38 -2.02
C LEU A 169 10.80 -4.00 -2.99
N PHE A 170 10.46 -3.87 -4.29
CA PHE A 170 11.38 -3.47 -5.35
C PHE A 170 12.48 -4.49 -5.69
N GLN A 171 12.32 -5.75 -5.29
CA GLN A 171 13.29 -6.83 -5.54
C GLN A 171 12.68 -8.01 -6.33
N GLY A 172 13.51 -9.01 -6.63
CA GLY A 172 13.07 -10.28 -7.22
C GLY A 172 12.62 -10.19 -8.69
N GLY A 173 12.90 -9.08 -9.36
CA GLY A 173 12.46 -8.83 -10.75
C GLY A 173 11.00 -8.40 -10.87
N PHE A 174 10.28 -8.28 -9.75
CA PHE A 174 8.92 -7.73 -9.74
C PHE A 174 8.95 -6.23 -10.05
N LEU A 175 7.92 -5.78 -10.76
CA LEU A 175 7.72 -4.40 -11.19
C LEU A 175 6.40 -3.87 -10.63
N ASN A 176 6.21 -2.55 -10.68
CA ASN A 176 4.94 -1.89 -10.39
C ASN A 176 4.33 -2.33 -9.04
N PHE A 177 5.10 -2.26 -7.96
CA PHE A 177 4.59 -2.57 -6.63
C PHE A 177 3.47 -1.59 -6.24
N PHE A 178 2.41 -2.09 -5.62
CA PHE A 178 1.32 -1.28 -5.07
C PHE A 178 0.73 -1.94 -3.82
N TRP A 179 0.06 -1.15 -3.00
CA TRP A 179 -0.89 -1.67 -2.03
C TRP A 179 -2.29 -1.62 -2.62
N ASP A 180 -2.89 -2.79 -2.76
CA ASP A 180 -4.32 -2.96 -3.00
C ASP A 180 -5.07 -2.63 -1.70
N TYR A 181 -5.83 -1.53 -1.71
CA TYR A 181 -6.55 -1.02 -0.54
C TYR A 181 -8.06 -1.20 -0.70
N ASP A 182 -8.58 -2.32 -0.19
CA ASP A 182 -10.02 -2.47 -0.07
C ASP A 182 -10.55 -1.71 1.14
N ASN A 183 -11.50 -0.81 0.93
CA ASN A 183 -12.13 -0.08 2.01
C ASN A 183 -13.62 -0.39 2.09
N TYR A 184 -14.08 -0.85 3.26
CA TYR A 184 -15.48 -1.18 3.51
C TYR A 184 -16.02 -0.31 4.65
N GLY A 185 -15.85 1.01 4.52
CA GLY A 185 -16.37 2.01 5.45
C GLY A 185 -15.39 2.46 6.54
N ASN A 186 -14.11 2.10 6.46
CA ASN A 186 -13.08 2.68 7.32
C ASN A 186 -12.78 4.13 6.92
N LYS A 187 -13.09 5.07 7.81
CA LYS A 187 -12.93 6.50 7.54
C LYS A 187 -11.48 6.98 7.62
N LEU A 188 -10.70 6.38 8.51
CA LEU A 188 -9.32 6.79 8.76
C LEU A 188 -8.47 5.58 9.15
N LEU A 189 -7.45 5.28 8.35
CA LEU A 189 -6.36 4.38 8.72
C LEU A 189 -5.10 5.21 8.91
N GLN A 190 -4.43 5.06 10.05
CA GLN A 190 -3.14 5.71 10.31
C GLN A 190 -2.02 4.71 10.16
N LEU A 191 -1.01 5.07 9.36
CA LEU A 191 0.25 4.36 9.22
C LEU A 191 1.38 5.21 9.81
N ARG A 192 2.24 4.58 10.61
CA ARG A 192 3.45 5.18 11.18
C ARG A 192 4.65 4.34 10.80
N PHE A 193 5.71 5.01 10.37
CA PHE A 193 6.97 4.42 9.96
C PHE A 193 8.01 4.87 10.97
N TYR A 194 8.76 3.93 11.55
CA TYR A 194 9.80 4.19 12.53
C TYR A 194 11.08 3.54 12.05
N LEU A 195 12.11 4.37 11.82
CA LEU A 195 13.46 3.87 11.56
C LEU A 195 13.98 3.16 12.82
N ASN A 196 14.68 2.05 12.62
CA ASN A 196 15.34 1.29 13.67
C ASN A 196 16.73 1.83 13.99
#